data_AF-A0A564Q5Z2-F1
#
_entry.id   AF-A0A564Q5Z2-F1
#
_cell.length_a   1.000
_cell.length_b   1.000
_cell.length_c   1.000
_cell.angle_alpha   90.00
_cell.angle_beta   90.00
_cell.angle_gamma   90.00
#
_symmetry.space_group_name_H-M   'P 1'
#
loop_
_entity.id
_entity.type
_entity.pdbx_description
1 polymer ?
#
loop_
_entity_poly.entity_id
_entity_poly.type
_entity_poly.pdbx_seq_one_letter_code
_entity_poly.pdbx_strand_id
1 'polypeptide(L)'
;MVGNHNEIENKLWNAADQLRANSRLKSSEYSVPVLGLIFLRFADHKFTLAKDKIEKQRMSSRRGGITKADYHAKGALYLPENARFSYLLDLPEGKNIGKAINGAMKAIERENEDLKDVLPKTYNRLKDDVLVALLKTFSSIPMTLEGDLFGKIYEYFLGKFAMAEGQRGGEFFTQPRW
;
A
#
# COMPACT_ATOMS: atom_id res chain seq x y z
N MET A 1 -11.30 10.38 -24.11
CA MET A 1 -11.92 10.71 -22.81
C MET A 1 -10.84 10.70 -21.75
N VAL A 2 -10.29 11.87 -21.41
CA VAL A 2 -9.26 12.04 -20.36
C VAL A 2 -9.97 12.67 -19.17
N GLY A 3 -10.63 11.87 -18.33
CA GLY A 3 -11.43 12.42 -17.23
C GLY A 3 -11.89 11.33 -16.28
N ASN A 4 -11.16 11.17 -15.16
CA ASN A 4 -11.57 10.60 -13.86
C ASN A 4 -10.36 10.13 -13.02
N HIS A 5 -9.20 9.89 -13.63
CA HIS A 5 -8.01 9.39 -12.92
C HIS A 5 -7.46 10.43 -11.93
N ASN A 6 -7.29 11.67 -12.39
CA ASN A 6 -6.82 12.78 -11.56
C ASN A 6 -7.74 13.04 -10.35
N GLU A 7 -9.06 12.81 -10.47
CA GLU A 7 -9.99 13.03 -9.36
C GLU A 7 -9.80 12.00 -8.24
N ILE A 8 -9.59 10.73 -8.60
CA ILE A 8 -9.32 9.67 -7.62
C ILE A 8 -7.97 9.92 -6.95
N GLU A 9 -6.92 10.19 -7.71
CA GLU A 9 -5.59 10.51 -7.19
C GLU A 9 -5.62 11.70 -6.23
N ASN A 10 -6.23 12.82 -6.65
CA ASN A 10 -6.41 14.01 -5.82
C ASN A 10 -7.22 13.70 -4.56
N LYS A 11 -8.31 12.93 -4.66
CA LYS A 11 -9.16 12.58 -3.52
C LYS A 11 -8.41 11.73 -2.49
N LEU A 12 -7.69 10.70 -2.97
CA LEU A 12 -6.87 9.84 -2.12
C LEU A 12 -5.76 10.64 -1.44
N TRP A 13 -5.08 11.50 -2.20
CA TRP A 13 -4.03 12.38 -1.67
C TRP A 13 -4.59 13.33 -0.61
N ASN A 14 -5.70 14.01 -0.87
CA ASN A 14 -6.29 14.96 0.08
C ASN A 14 -6.67 14.27 1.40
N ALA A 15 -7.27 13.07 1.32
CA ALA A 15 -7.58 12.28 2.51
C ALA A 15 -6.30 11.89 3.27
N ALA A 16 -5.27 11.41 2.57
CA ALA A 16 -4.00 11.06 3.18
C ALA A 16 -3.26 12.29 3.75
N ASP A 17 -3.29 13.45 3.10
CA ASP A 17 -2.62 14.66 3.55
C ASP A 17 -3.32 15.29 4.75
N GLN A 18 -4.66 15.22 4.83
CA GLN A 18 -5.40 15.62 6.04
C GLN A 18 -5.00 14.77 7.24
N LEU A 19 -4.91 13.45 7.05
CA LEU A 19 -4.45 12.52 8.08
C LEU A 19 -3.00 12.81 8.49
N ARG A 20 -2.14 13.18 7.52
CA ARG A 20 -0.77 13.65 7.79
C ARG A 20 -0.75 14.93 8.61
N ALA A 21 -1.54 15.93 8.24
CA ALA A 21 -1.58 17.24 8.91
C ALA A 21 -2.05 17.11 10.36
N ASN A 22 -2.91 16.14 10.65
CA ASN A 22 -3.36 15.79 11.99
C ASN A 22 -2.35 14.91 12.76
N SER A 23 -1.32 14.41 12.08
CA SER A 23 -0.20 13.70 12.67
C SER A 23 0.96 14.66 12.97
N ARG A 24 1.70 14.43 14.06
CA ARG A 24 2.92 15.23 14.38
C ARG A 24 4.16 14.76 13.58
N LEU A 25 3.97 14.02 12.49
CA LEU A 25 5.04 13.34 11.76
C LEU A 25 5.61 14.22 10.65
N LYS A 26 6.90 14.05 10.37
CA LYS A 26 7.54 14.66 9.19
C LYS A 26 7.05 13.99 7.90
N SER A 27 7.18 14.70 6.77
CA SER A 27 6.78 14.19 5.45
C SER A 27 7.42 12.84 5.13
N SER A 28 8.71 12.67 5.43
CA SER A 28 9.47 11.43 5.20
C SER A 28 9.04 10.27 6.11
N GLU A 29 8.61 10.57 7.34
CA GLU A 29 8.12 9.55 8.28
C GLU A 29 6.72 9.07 7.94
N TYR A 30 5.96 9.91 7.21
CA TYR A 30 4.60 9.62 6.77
C TYR A 30 4.53 9.02 5.37
N SER A 31 5.44 9.41 4.46
CA SER A 31 5.45 8.96 3.07
C SER A 31 5.67 7.45 2.96
N VAL A 32 6.66 6.94 3.67
CA VAL A 32 7.04 5.52 3.71
C VAL A 32 5.85 4.60 4.08
N PRO A 33 5.15 4.80 5.22
CA PRO A 33 4.02 3.95 5.58
C PRO A 33 2.84 4.09 4.62
N VAL A 34 2.57 5.29 4.09
CA VAL A 34 1.50 5.51 3.11
C VAL A 34 1.78 4.75 1.81
N LEU A 35 2.97 4.89 1.24
CA LEU A 35 3.37 4.16 0.03
C LEU A 35 3.31 2.65 0.24
N GLY A 36 3.70 2.16 1.42
CA GLY A 36 3.57 0.75 1.77
C GLY A 36 2.13 0.25 1.82
N LEU A 37 1.18 1.06 2.32
CA LEU A 37 -0.25 0.68 2.32
C LEU A 37 -0.85 0.68 0.92
N ILE A 38 -0.44 1.62 0.06
CA ILE A 38 -0.81 1.65 -1.36
C ILE A 38 -0.29 0.38 -2.04
N PHE A 39 0.98 0.02 -1.81
CA PHE A 39 1.56 -1.24 -2.30
C PHE A 39 0.77 -2.46 -1.81
N LEU A 40 0.46 -2.53 -0.52
CA LEU A 40 -0.30 -3.64 0.06
C LEU A 40 -1.67 -3.80 -0.60
N ARG A 41 -2.39 -2.69 -0.82
CA ARG A 41 -3.69 -2.68 -1.48
C ARG A 41 -3.63 -3.27 -2.89
N PHE A 42 -2.55 -3.00 -3.61
CA PHE A 42 -2.33 -3.51 -4.96
C PHE A 42 -1.89 -4.96 -4.99
N ALA A 43 -1.01 -5.34 -4.07
CA ALA A 43 -0.60 -6.73 -3.92
C ALA A 43 -1.83 -7.62 -3.63
N ASP A 44 -2.74 -7.15 -2.77
CA ASP A 44 -4.02 -7.80 -2.47
C ASP A 44 -4.94 -7.92 -3.69
N HIS A 45 -5.03 -6.85 -4.49
CA HIS A 45 -5.82 -6.88 -5.72
C HIS A 45 -5.25 -7.88 -6.75
N LYS A 46 -3.94 -7.82 -7.01
CA LYS A 46 -3.25 -8.76 -7.93
C LYS A 46 -3.37 -10.21 -7.46
N PHE A 47 -3.21 -10.45 -6.16
CA PHE A 47 -3.38 -11.77 -5.57
C PHE A 47 -4.80 -12.29 -5.78
N THR A 48 -5.82 -11.46 -5.57
CA THR A 48 -7.23 -11.83 -5.77
C THR A 48 -7.52 -12.20 -7.23
N LEU A 49 -7.01 -11.41 -8.19
CA LEU A 49 -7.14 -11.72 -9.62
C LEU A 49 -6.40 -13.02 -9.99
N ALA A 50 -5.19 -13.23 -9.46
CA ALA A 50 -4.43 -14.45 -9.72
C ALA A 50 -5.14 -15.67 -9.11
N LYS A 51 -5.67 -15.56 -7.89
CA LYS A 51 -6.43 -16.60 -7.21
C LYS A 51 -7.63 -17.03 -8.05
N ASP A 52 -8.47 -16.09 -8.49
CA ASP A 52 -9.65 -16.37 -9.31
C ASP A 52 -9.27 -17.05 -10.64
N LYS A 53 -8.19 -16.58 -11.30
CA LYS A 53 -7.68 -17.21 -12.53
C LYS A 53 -7.18 -18.64 -12.31
N ILE A 54 -6.43 -18.87 -11.23
CA ILE A 54 -5.90 -20.20 -10.87
C ILE A 54 -7.07 -21.14 -10.55
N GLU A 55 -8.03 -20.71 -9.74
CA GLU A 55 -9.22 -21.50 -9.39
C GLU A 55 -10.05 -21.87 -10.64
N LYS A 56 -10.28 -20.92 -11.55
CA LYS A 56 -10.96 -21.18 -12.84
C LYS A 56 -10.20 -22.16 -13.74
N GLN A 57 -8.86 -22.04 -13.82
CA GLN A 57 -8.02 -22.99 -14.57
C GLN A 57 -7.98 -24.38 -13.92
N ARG A 58 -8.18 -24.47 -12.61
CA ARG A 58 -8.24 -25.75 -11.88
C ARG A 58 -9.57 -26.47 -12.05
N MET A 59 -10.67 -25.74 -12.20
CA MET A 59 -11.97 -26.33 -12.57
C MET A 59 -11.88 -27.18 -13.86
N SER A 60 -10.94 -26.87 -14.75
CA SER A 60 -10.68 -27.63 -15.98
C SER A 60 -9.49 -28.61 -15.91
N SER A 61 -8.70 -28.66 -14.83
CA SER A 61 -7.54 -29.55 -14.70
C SER A 61 -7.21 -29.93 -13.24
N ARG A 62 -7.62 -31.16 -12.84
CA ARG A 62 -7.50 -31.71 -11.47
C ARG A 62 -6.10 -32.24 -11.09
N ARG A 63 -4.99 -31.55 -11.39
CA ARG A 63 -3.63 -32.06 -11.07
C ARG A 63 -2.81 -31.18 -10.12
N GLY A 64 -2.76 -31.56 -8.84
CA GLY A 64 -1.84 -30.99 -7.84
C GLY A 64 -2.39 -29.80 -7.05
N GLY A 65 -1.81 -29.54 -5.88
CA GLY A 65 -2.17 -28.42 -5.01
C GLY A 65 -1.77 -27.07 -5.59
N ILE A 66 -2.44 -26.00 -5.18
CA ILE A 66 -2.03 -24.63 -5.50
C ILE A 66 -0.80 -24.29 -4.67
N THR A 67 0.26 -23.89 -5.35
CA THR A 67 1.54 -23.50 -4.76
C THR A 67 1.74 -21.99 -4.90
N LYS A 68 2.70 -21.46 -4.14
CA LYS A 68 3.12 -20.04 -4.27
C LYS A 68 3.60 -19.72 -5.69
N ALA A 69 4.30 -20.67 -6.34
CA ALA A 69 4.81 -20.52 -7.70
C ALA A 69 3.70 -20.25 -8.72
N ASP A 70 2.49 -20.79 -8.51
CA ASP A 70 1.35 -20.53 -9.38
C ASP A 70 0.93 -19.05 -9.37
N TYR A 71 1.02 -18.40 -8.21
CA TYR A 71 0.74 -16.95 -8.08
C TYR A 71 1.84 -16.12 -8.75
N HIS A 72 3.11 -16.46 -8.50
CA HIS A 72 4.25 -15.78 -9.13
C HIS A 72 4.22 -15.89 -10.66
N ALA A 73 3.85 -17.05 -11.20
CA ALA A 73 3.68 -17.26 -12.64
C ALA A 73 2.58 -16.39 -13.27
N LYS A 74 1.65 -15.87 -12.47
CA LYS A 74 0.62 -14.90 -12.89
C LYS A 74 1.03 -13.44 -12.62
N GLY A 75 2.27 -13.19 -12.19
CA GLY A 75 2.77 -11.85 -11.85
C GLY A 75 2.17 -11.29 -10.56
N ALA A 76 1.71 -12.17 -9.65
CA ALA A 76 1.19 -11.81 -8.34
C ALA A 76 2.09 -12.33 -7.22
N LEU A 77 2.21 -11.55 -6.16
CA LEU A 77 2.86 -11.97 -4.93
C LEU A 77 1.95 -12.94 -4.19
N TYR A 78 2.52 -13.89 -3.46
CA TYR A 78 1.74 -14.71 -2.55
C TYR A 78 1.43 -13.93 -1.28
N LEU A 79 0.14 -13.78 -0.97
CA LEU A 79 -0.31 -13.06 0.23
C LEU A 79 -0.94 -14.03 1.24
N PRO A 80 -0.34 -14.20 2.43
CA PRO A 80 -0.94 -14.97 3.51
C PRO A 80 -2.19 -14.26 4.04
N GLU A 81 -3.07 -15.00 4.71
CA GLU A 81 -4.39 -14.49 5.13
C GLU A 81 -4.29 -13.27 6.05
N ASN A 82 -3.33 -13.28 6.98
CA ASN A 82 -3.08 -12.18 7.90
C ASN A 82 -2.50 -10.92 7.22
N ALA A 83 -2.11 -11.01 5.95
CA ALA A 83 -1.62 -9.90 5.15
C ALA A 83 -2.60 -9.43 4.07
N ARG A 84 -3.78 -10.06 3.98
CA ARG A 84 -4.84 -9.59 3.07
C ARG A 84 -5.42 -8.28 3.57
N PHE A 85 -5.78 -7.41 2.63
CA PHE A 85 -6.27 -6.07 2.96
C PHE A 85 -7.59 -6.13 3.74
N SER A 86 -8.48 -7.06 3.39
CA SER A 86 -9.72 -7.31 4.12
C SER A 86 -9.48 -7.74 5.56
N TYR A 87 -8.53 -8.65 5.82
CA TYR A 87 -8.19 -9.09 7.17
C TYR A 87 -7.80 -7.91 8.06
N LEU A 88 -7.00 -6.97 7.55
CA LEU A 88 -6.58 -5.79 8.31
C LEU A 88 -7.70 -4.78 8.55
N LEU A 89 -8.63 -4.64 7.60
CA LEU A 89 -9.82 -3.80 7.73
C LEU A 89 -10.82 -4.34 8.76
N ASP A 90 -10.97 -5.66 8.82
CA ASP A 90 -11.95 -6.35 9.67
C ASP A 90 -11.44 -6.57 11.11
N LEU A 91 -10.23 -6.09 11.43
CA LEU A 91 -9.70 -6.19 12.79
C LEU A 91 -10.58 -5.38 13.76
N PRO A 92 -10.93 -5.95 14.92
CA PRO A 92 -11.77 -5.25 15.89
C PRO A 92 -11.08 -4.00 16.44
N GLU A 93 -11.87 -2.97 16.70
CA GLU A 93 -11.42 -1.72 17.32
C GLU A 93 -10.71 -2.01 18.65
N GLY A 94 -9.57 -1.35 18.89
CA GLY A 94 -8.74 -1.57 20.08
C GLY A 94 -7.64 -2.63 19.91
N LYS A 95 -7.61 -3.38 18.79
CA LYS A 95 -6.40 -4.13 18.40
C LYS A 95 -5.33 -3.14 17.91
N ASN A 96 -4.07 -3.41 18.25
CA ASN A 96 -2.93 -2.64 17.75
C ASN A 96 -2.75 -2.89 16.24
N ILE A 97 -3.37 -2.02 15.42
CA ILE A 97 -3.38 -2.14 13.96
C ILE A 97 -1.97 -1.92 13.39
N GLY A 98 -1.16 -1.04 13.99
CA GLY A 98 0.25 -0.86 13.59
C GLY A 98 1.05 -2.16 13.66
N LYS A 99 0.88 -2.94 14.73
CA LYS A 99 1.51 -4.25 14.91
C LYS A 99 0.98 -5.26 13.91
N ALA A 100 -0.31 -5.24 13.60
CA ALA A 100 -0.91 -6.11 12.62
C ALA A 100 -0.38 -5.84 11.21
N ILE A 101 -0.32 -4.57 10.78
CA ILE A 101 0.26 -4.17 9.49
C ILE A 101 1.75 -4.55 9.43
N ASN A 102 2.52 -4.27 10.48
CA ASN A 102 3.92 -4.71 10.57
C ASN A 102 4.07 -6.24 10.42
N GLY A 103 3.15 -7.00 11.03
CA GLY A 103 3.09 -8.46 10.90
C GLY A 103 2.76 -8.89 9.47
N ALA A 104 1.81 -8.23 8.81
CA ALA A 104 1.45 -8.46 7.43
C ALA A 104 2.64 -8.24 6.48
N MET A 105 3.35 -7.11 6.62
CA MET A 105 4.52 -6.80 5.80
C MET A 105 5.62 -7.86 5.95
N LYS A 106 5.95 -8.24 7.19
CA LYS A 106 6.93 -9.32 7.46
C LYS A 106 6.49 -10.66 6.87
N ALA A 107 5.19 -10.97 6.94
CA ALA A 107 4.67 -12.20 6.37
C ALA A 107 4.81 -12.19 4.84
N ILE A 108 4.49 -11.08 4.17
CA ILE A 108 4.70 -10.94 2.72
C ILE A 108 6.17 -11.13 2.37
N GLU A 109 7.11 -10.48 3.03
CA GLU A 109 8.55 -10.65 2.75
C GLU A 109 9.01 -12.11 2.93
N ARG A 110 8.50 -12.80 3.95
CA ARG A 110 8.84 -14.21 4.18
C ARG A 110 8.33 -15.13 3.07
N GLU A 111 7.15 -14.85 2.52
CA GLU A 111 6.58 -15.65 1.45
C GLU A 111 7.10 -15.26 0.05
N ASN A 112 7.76 -14.10 -0.08
CA ASN A 112 8.24 -13.53 -1.34
C ASN A 112 9.68 -13.00 -1.18
N GLU A 113 10.68 -13.84 -1.47
CA GLU A 113 12.10 -13.56 -1.19
C GLU A 113 12.61 -12.27 -1.83
N ASP A 114 12.11 -11.91 -3.01
CA ASP A 114 12.47 -10.67 -3.74
C ASP A 114 12.13 -9.38 -2.96
N LEU A 115 11.24 -9.47 -1.97
CA LEU A 115 10.82 -8.33 -1.15
C LEU A 115 11.54 -8.26 0.20
N LYS A 116 12.52 -9.14 0.45
CA LYS A 116 13.23 -9.16 1.73
C LYS A 116 13.82 -7.80 2.07
N ASP A 117 13.41 -7.27 3.22
CA ASP A 117 13.81 -5.96 3.75
C ASP A 117 13.41 -4.73 2.92
N VAL A 118 12.49 -4.91 1.97
CA VAL A 118 11.95 -3.83 1.15
C VAL A 118 10.73 -3.18 1.80
N LEU A 119 9.88 -3.95 2.47
CA LEU A 119 8.59 -3.45 2.95
C LEU A 119 8.75 -2.66 4.26
N PRO A 120 8.04 -1.52 4.41
CA PRO A 120 8.13 -0.73 5.62
C PRO A 120 7.55 -1.48 6.83
N LYS A 121 8.23 -1.37 7.97
CA LYS A 121 7.90 -2.10 9.22
C LYS A 121 7.78 -1.14 10.42
N THR A 122 7.54 0.15 10.16
CA THR A 122 7.50 1.22 11.17
C THR A 122 6.10 1.77 11.43
N TYR A 123 5.05 0.97 11.18
CA TYR A 123 3.66 1.41 11.32
C TYR A 123 3.25 1.77 12.75
N ASN A 124 3.91 1.20 13.76
CA ASN A 124 3.68 1.52 15.19
C ASN A 124 3.95 2.99 15.57
N ARG A 125 4.58 3.79 14.69
CA ARG A 125 4.81 5.22 14.91
C ARG A 125 3.56 6.06 14.63
N LEU A 126 2.63 5.54 13.84
CA LEU A 126 1.34 6.18 13.60
C LEU A 126 0.34 5.74 14.66
N LYS A 127 -0.62 6.61 14.94
CA LYS A 127 -1.75 6.26 15.79
C LYS A 127 -2.67 5.29 15.05
N ASP A 128 -3.31 4.41 15.82
CA ASP A 128 -4.17 3.36 15.28
C ASP A 128 -5.37 3.91 14.49
N ASP A 129 -5.97 5.02 14.94
CA ASP A 129 -7.05 5.73 14.25
C ASP A 129 -6.64 6.24 12.86
N VAL A 130 -5.43 6.80 12.73
CA VAL A 130 -4.86 7.25 11.46
C VAL A 130 -4.65 6.07 10.51
N LEU A 131 -4.13 4.95 11.01
CA LEU A 131 -3.90 3.74 10.21
C LEU A 131 -5.20 3.13 9.69
N VAL A 132 -6.23 3.04 10.54
CA VAL A 132 -7.56 2.56 10.15
C VAL A 132 -8.17 3.48 9.11
N ALA A 133 -8.07 4.79 9.28
CA ALA A 133 -8.55 5.77 8.31
C ALA A 133 -7.85 5.61 6.95
N LEU A 134 -6.50 5.47 6.95
CA LEU A 134 -5.72 5.23 5.74
C LEU A 134 -6.13 3.92 5.03
N LEU A 135 -6.30 2.83 5.78
CA LEU A 135 -6.77 1.56 5.23
C LEU A 135 -8.14 1.73 4.54
N LYS A 136 -9.09 2.41 5.20
CA LYS A 136 -10.41 2.71 4.62
C LYS A 136 -10.33 3.63 3.40
N THR A 137 -9.41 4.60 3.40
CA THR A 137 -9.17 5.47 2.23
C THR A 137 -8.71 4.65 1.03
N PHE A 138 -7.70 3.79 1.20
CA PHE A 138 -7.16 3.00 0.09
C PHE A 138 -8.04 1.80 -0.28
N SER A 139 -8.93 1.33 0.60
CA SER A 139 -9.92 0.31 0.25
C SER A 139 -10.89 0.80 -0.83
N SER A 140 -11.15 2.12 -0.88
CA SER A 140 -12.03 2.74 -1.87
C SER A 140 -11.48 2.75 -3.31
N ILE A 141 -10.20 2.37 -3.49
CA ILE A 141 -9.60 2.22 -4.81
C ILE A 141 -10.34 1.10 -5.55
N PRO A 142 -10.97 1.39 -6.70
CA PRO A 142 -11.76 0.40 -7.43
C PRO A 142 -10.88 -0.75 -7.95
N MET A 143 -11.33 -1.99 -7.70
CA MET A 143 -10.65 -3.23 -8.15
C MET A 143 -10.90 -3.56 -9.62
N THR A 144 -11.73 -2.77 -10.32
CA THR A 144 -12.19 -3.09 -11.68
C THR A 144 -11.36 -2.40 -12.77
N LEU A 145 -10.43 -1.52 -12.40
CA LEU A 145 -9.67 -0.70 -13.34
C LEU A 145 -8.24 -1.24 -13.49
N GLU A 146 -7.88 -1.50 -14.74
CA GLU A 146 -6.62 -2.11 -15.17
C GLU A 146 -5.37 -1.41 -14.62
N GLY A 147 -4.24 -2.14 -14.62
CA GLY A 147 -3.00 -1.82 -13.89
C GLY A 147 -2.37 -0.43 -14.13
N ASP A 148 -2.86 0.33 -15.11
CA ASP A 148 -2.46 1.71 -15.39
C ASP A 148 -2.86 2.69 -14.27
N LEU A 149 -4.04 2.52 -13.65
CA LEU A 149 -4.48 3.43 -12.58
C LEU A 149 -3.61 3.30 -11.32
N PHE A 150 -3.17 2.10 -10.97
CA PHE A 150 -2.34 1.91 -9.78
C PHE A 150 -0.95 2.55 -9.94
N GLY A 151 -0.32 2.33 -11.11
CA GLY A 151 0.95 2.97 -11.44
C GLY A 151 0.86 4.48 -11.29
N LYS A 152 -0.19 5.08 -11.87
CA LYS A 152 -0.46 6.53 -11.76
C LYS A 152 -0.67 6.99 -10.32
N ILE A 153 -1.45 6.26 -9.50
CA ILE A 153 -1.62 6.61 -8.08
C ILE A 153 -0.26 6.56 -7.36
N TYR A 154 0.54 5.52 -7.58
CA TYR A 154 1.84 5.39 -6.92
C TYR A 154 2.80 6.52 -7.33
N GLU A 155 2.91 6.79 -8.63
CA GLU A 155 3.71 7.90 -9.18
C GLU A 155 3.22 9.27 -8.71
N TYR A 156 1.90 9.48 -8.65
CA TYR A 156 1.29 10.70 -8.15
C TYR A 156 1.70 10.95 -6.69
N PHE A 157 1.60 9.93 -5.83
CA PHE A 157 2.01 10.03 -4.43
C PHE A 157 3.52 10.26 -4.29
N LEU A 158 4.35 9.59 -5.10
CA LEU A 158 5.80 9.85 -5.13
C LEU A 158 6.11 11.30 -5.48
N GLY A 159 5.49 11.84 -6.54
CA GLY A 159 5.67 13.23 -6.96
C GLY A 159 5.22 14.23 -5.88
N LYS A 160 4.08 13.97 -5.23
CA LYS A 160 3.58 14.80 -4.12
C LYS A 160 4.49 14.77 -2.90
N PHE A 161 4.99 13.61 -2.50
CA PHE A 161 5.94 13.52 -1.39
C PHE A 161 7.28 14.18 -1.74
N ALA A 162 7.79 14.02 -2.97
CA ALA A 162 9.00 14.68 -3.42
C ALA A 162 8.86 16.22 -3.39
N MET A 163 7.72 16.76 -3.84
CA MET A 163 7.45 18.20 -3.72
C MET A 163 7.37 18.66 -2.26
N ALA A 164 6.71 17.89 -1.39
CA ALA A 164 6.57 18.21 0.03
C ALA A 164 7.89 18.12 0.82
N GLU A 165 8.82 17.28 0.40
CA GLU A 165 10.19 17.20 0.92
C GLU A 165 11.07 18.32 0.35
N GLY A 166 11.03 18.57 -0.96
CA GLY A 166 11.80 19.62 -1.62
C GLY A 166 11.46 21.03 -1.15
N GLN A 167 10.18 21.32 -0.88
CA GLN A 167 9.76 22.61 -0.29
C GLN A 167 10.25 22.81 1.16
N ARG A 168 10.52 21.73 1.90
CA ARG A 168 11.08 21.80 3.26
C ARG A 168 12.61 21.68 3.30
N GLY A 169 13.23 21.13 2.25
CA GLY A 169 14.69 21.04 2.09
C GLY A 169 15.35 22.35 1.62
N GLY A 170 14.55 23.34 1.18
CA GLY A 170 15.02 24.65 0.72
C GLY A 170 15.43 25.65 1.82
N GLU A 171 15.22 25.35 3.11
CA GLU A 171 15.64 26.21 4.23
C GLU A 171 17.01 25.85 4.83
N PHE A 172 17.88 25.16 4.08
CA PHE A 172 19.28 24.90 4.46
C PHE A 172 20.28 25.49 3.45
N PHE A 173 20.16 26.78 3.18
CA PHE A 173 21.30 27.59 2.74
C PHE A 173 21.30 28.92 3.51
N THR A 174 21.75 28.87 4.77
CA THR A 174 22.20 30.09 5.43
C THR A 174 23.54 30.46 4.78
N GLN A 175 23.54 31.52 3.96
CA GLN A 175 24.75 32.06 3.37
C GLN A 175 25.72 32.49 4.49
N PRO A 176 27.01 32.11 4.44
CA PRO A 176 27.99 32.74 5.33
C PRO A 176 28.07 34.22 4.92
N ARG A 177 27.71 35.12 5.83
CA ARG A 177 28.02 36.55 5.69
C ARG A 177 29.53 36.74 5.84
N TRP A 178 30.16 37.32 4.83
CA TRP A 178 31.44 38.01 4.90
C TRP A 178 31.28 39.30 4.11
#